data_AF-V4BC45-F1
#
_entry.id   AF-V4BC45-F1
#
_cell.length_a   1.000
_cell.length_b   1.000
_cell.length_c   1.000
_cell.angle_alpha   90.00
_cell.angle_beta   90.00
_cell.angle_gamma   90.00
#
_symmetry.space_group_name_H-M   'P 1'
#
loop_
_entity.id
_entity.type
_entity.pdbx_description
1 polymer ?
#
loop_
_entity_poly.entity_id
_entity_poly.type
_entity_poly.pdbx_seq_one_letter_code
_entity_poly.pdbx_strand_id
1 'polypeptide(L)' 'KPAGTWTCYTCMIENNVEKTKCAACETPKPSSKPIGILSSLFAKKAGSWDCDVCMVQNNPDVEKCAACETPKP' A
#
# COMPACT_ATOMS: atom_id res chain seq x y z
N LYS A 1 24.74 4.34 22.49
CA LYS A 1 24.84 4.68 21.04
C LYS A 1 23.43 4.85 20.51
N PRO A 2 22.89 6.05 20.28
CA PRO A 2 21.64 6.12 19.53
C PRO A 2 22.00 5.85 18.06
N ALA A 3 21.67 4.64 17.60
CA ALA A 3 21.95 4.21 16.25
C ALA A 3 20.68 4.37 15.41
N GLY A 4 20.75 5.26 14.42
CA GLY A 4 19.74 5.32 13.38
C GLY A 4 19.98 6.51 12.46
N THR A 5 19.92 6.24 11.17
CA THR A 5 19.67 7.24 10.12
C THR A 5 18.41 6.83 9.38
N TRP A 6 17.77 7.78 8.69
CA TRP A 6 16.68 7.47 7.77
C TRP A 6 16.96 8.11 6.42
N THR A 7 16.63 7.39 5.35
CA THR A 7 16.79 7.88 3.99
C THR A 7 15.52 8.57 3.54
N CYS A 8 15.64 9.81 3.03
CA CYS A 8 14.51 10.53 2.48
C CYS A 8 14.01 9.87 1.19
N TYR A 9 12.74 9.49 1.11
CA TYR A 9 12.17 8.85 -0.08
C TYR A 9 12.03 9.77 -1.30
N THR A 10 12.05 11.09 -1.10
CA THR A 10 11.94 12.08 -2.18
C THR A 10 13.28 12.36 -2.87
N CYS A 11 14.35 12.49 -2.08
CA CYS A 11 15.67 12.93 -2.58
C CYS A 11 16.83 12.00 -2.23
N MET A 12 16.55 10.88 -1.56
CA MET A 12 17.50 9.83 -1.17
C MET A 12 18.61 10.28 -0.19
N ILE A 13 18.49 11.48 0.40
CA ILE A 13 19.47 11.97 1.38
C ILE A 13 19.28 11.29 2.73
N GLU A 14 20.41 10.89 3.33
CA GLU A 14 20.46 10.33 4.67
C GLU A 14 20.32 11.43 5.72
N ASN A 15 19.43 11.19 6.69
CA ASN A 15 19.13 12.12 7.76
C ASN A 15 19.35 11.45 9.12
N ASN A 16 19.79 12.23 10.10
CA ASN A 16 19.85 11.78 11.49
C ASN A 16 18.43 11.38 11.96
N VAL A 17 18.32 10.27 12.70
CA VAL A 17 17.05 9.76 13.24
C VAL A 17 16.26 10.79 14.07
N GLU A 18 16.93 11.75 14.71
CA GLU A 18 16.30 12.83 15.47
C GLU A 18 15.60 13.86 14.59
N LYS A 19 15.97 13.97 13.30
CA LYS A 19 15.33 14.90 12.37
C LYS A 19 13.94 14.40 11.99
N THR A 20 12.94 15.26 12.18
CA THR A 20 11.55 15.01 11.79
C THR A 20 11.26 15.38 10.33
N LYS A 21 12.20 16.04 9.65
CA LYS A 21 12.14 16.40 8.23
C LYS A 21 13.52 16.28 7.57
N CYS A 22 13.54 16.10 6.26
CA CYS A 22 14.76 16.02 5.48
C CYS A 22 15.53 17.34 5.58
N ALA A 23 16.85 17.26 5.80
CA ALA A 23 17.73 18.41 5.90
C ALA A 23 17.88 19.18 4.58
N ALA A 24 17.61 18.54 3.44
CA ALA A 24 17.83 19.12 2.12
C ALA A 24 16.55 19.60 1.43
N CYS A 25 15.47 18.83 1.53
CA CYS A 25 14.23 19.10 0.80
C CYS A 25 13.01 19.25 1.72
N GLU A 26 13.24 19.27 3.04
CA GLU A 26 12.20 19.43 4.07
C GLU A 26 11.08 18.38 4.09
N THR A 27 11.17 17.33 3.27
CA THR A 27 10.21 16.22 3.25
C THR A 27 10.10 15.61 4.66
N PRO A 28 8.89 15.46 5.23
CA PRO A 28 8.70 14.88 6.54
C PRO A 28 9.28 13.46 6.65
N LYS A 29 9.83 13.13 7.82
CA LYS A 29 10.28 11.78 8.14
C LYS A 29 9.07 10.83 8.09
N PRO A 30 9.13 9.71 7.34
CA PRO A 30 8.09 8.69 7.39
C PRO A 30 7.88 8.24 8.83
N SER A 31 6.68 8.43 9.37
CA SER A 31 6.34 7.91 10.69
C SER A 31 6.21 6.40 10.59
N SER A 32 7.00 5.67 11.39
CA SER A 32 6.97 4.21 11.48
C SER A 32 5.70 3.66 12.16
N LYS A 33 4.66 4.48 12.35
CA LYS A 33 3.35 3.95 12.75
C LYS A 33 2.85 3.11 11.58
N PRO A 34 2.49 1.83 11.79
CA PRO A 34 1.85 1.05 10.75
C PRO A 34 0.63 1.83 10.29
N ILE A 35 0.65 2.29 9.04
CA ILE A 35 -0.51 2.85 8.39
C ILE A 35 -1.43 1.64 8.14
N GLY A 36 -2.23 1.27 9.16
CA GLY A 36 -3.25 0.22 9.05
C GLY A 36 -4.28 0.47 7.95
N ILE A 37 -4.20 1.64 7.31
CA ILE A 37 -5.00 2.04 6.15
C ILE A 37 -4.64 1.20 4.91
N LEU A 38 -3.36 0.88 4.66
CA LEU A 38 -3.01 0.12 3.45
C LEU A 38 -3.60 -1.29 3.47
N SER A 39 -3.47 -2.02 4.58
CA SER A 39 -4.06 -3.36 4.71
C SER A 39 -5.59 -3.34 4.59
N SER A 40 -6.23 -2.26 5.06
CA SER A 40 -7.69 -2.07 4.91
C SER A 40 -8.10 -1.74 3.48
N LEU A 41 -7.26 -1.08 2.68
CA LEU A 41 -7.56 -0.74 1.28
C LEU A 41 -7.50 -1.97 0.36
N PHE A 42 -6.70 -2.97 0.71
CA PHE A 42 -6.58 -4.23 -0.03
C PHE A 42 -7.34 -5.40 0.62
N ALA A 43 -8.12 -5.13 1.67
CA ALA A 43 -8.93 -6.16 2.29
C ALA A 43 -9.98 -6.65 1.27
N LYS A 44 -10.02 -7.97 1.06
CA LYS A 44 -11.06 -8.58 0.22
C LYS A 44 -12.42 -8.26 0.81
N LYS A 45 -13.30 -7.62 0.03
CA LYS A 45 -14.70 -7.41 0.42
C LYS A 45 -15.32 -8.79 0.69
N ALA A 46 -16.09 -8.94 1.75
CA ALA A 46 -16.80 -10.19 2.03
C ALA A 46 -17.65 -10.58 0.81
N GLY A 47 -17.52 -11.83 0.36
CA GLY A 47 -18.19 -12.36 -0.82
C GLY A 47 -17.56 -12.00 -2.18
N SER A 48 -16.44 -11.26 -2.19
CA SER A 48 -15.65 -11.10 -3.42
C SER A 48 -15.12 -12.46 -3.91
N TRP A 49 -14.99 -12.59 -5.22
CA TRP A 49 -14.54 -13.81 -5.88
C TRP A 49 -13.41 -13.50 -6.86
N ASP A 50 -12.43 -14.38 -6.95
CA ASP A 50 -11.33 -14.25 -7.91
C ASP A 50 -11.73 -14.98 -9.19
N CYS A 51 -11.55 -14.35 -10.35
CA CYS A 51 -11.79 -15.01 -11.63
C CYS A 51 -10.76 -16.12 -11.86
N ASP A 52 -11.22 -17.32 -12.13
CA ASP A 52 -10.42 -18.52 -12.42
C ASP A 52 -9.56 -18.40 -13.70
N VAL A 53 -10.00 -17.59 -14.67
CA VAL A 53 -9.30 -17.36 -15.93
C VAL A 53 -8.22 -16.29 -15.82
N CYS A 54 -8.56 -15.12 -15.25
CA CYS A 54 -7.67 -13.94 -15.29
C CYS A 54 -7.15 -13.47 -13.93
N MET A 55 -7.54 -14.13 -12.83
CA MET A 55 -7.14 -13.82 -11.45
C MET A 55 -7.55 -12.42 -10.94
N VAL A 56 -8.39 -11.70 -11.68
CA VAL A 56 -8.96 -10.43 -11.24
C VAL A 56 -9.98 -10.68 -10.13
N GLN A 57 -9.87 -9.95 -9.02
CA GLN A 57 -10.85 -9.95 -7.94
C GLN A 57 -12.09 -9.15 -8.35
N ASN A 58 -13.26 -9.77 -8.26
CA ASN A 58 -14.55 -9.19 -8.62
C ASN A 58 -15.41 -8.92 -7.37
N ASN A 59 -16.32 -7.96 -7.49
CA ASN A 59 -17.30 -7.68 -6.44
C ASN A 59 -18.30 -8.85 -6.26
N PRO A 60 -18.86 -9.06 -5.05
CA PRO A 60 -19.87 -10.09 -4.82
C PRO A 60 -21.10 -9.96 -5.73
N ASP A 61 -21.43 -8.72 -6.09
CA ASP A 61 -22.67 -8.31 -6.77
C ASP A 61 -22.63 -8.49 -8.30
N VAL A 62 -21.50 -8.93 -8.86
CA VAL A 62 -21.36 -9.18 -10.31
C VAL A 62 -21.38 -10.68 -10.63
N GLU A 63 -22.14 -11.04 -11.65
CA GLU A 63 -22.31 -12.43 -12.14
C GLU A 63 -21.28 -12.84 -13.20
N LYS A 64 -20.50 -11.87 -13.69
CA LYS A 64 -19.41 -12.07 -14.66
C LYS A 64 -18.19 -11.24 -14.30
N CYS A 65 -17.02 -11.69 -14.71
CA CYS A 65 -15.78 -10.98 -14.45
C CYS A 65 -15.79 -9.62 -15.15
N ALA A 66 -15.45 -8.57 -14.41
CA ALA A 66 -15.39 -7.20 -14.94
C ALA A 66 -14.29 -6.99 -16.00
N ALA A 67 -13.31 -7.89 -16.07
CA ALA A 67 -12.18 -7.79 -17.00
C ALA A 67 -12.33 -8.69 -18.24
N CYS A 68 -12.72 -9.96 -18.06
CA CYS A 68 -12.75 -10.95 -19.14
C CYS A 68 -14.13 -11.56 -19.41
N GLU A 69 -15.17 -11.09 -18.72
CA GLU A 69 -16.56 -11.54 -18.86
C GLU A 69 -16.84 -13.03 -18.54
N THR A 70 -15.85 -13.78 -18.06
CA THR A 70 -16.04 -15.16 -17.56
C THR A 70 -17.12 -15.18 -16.47
N PRO A 71 -18.10 -16.10 -16.51
CA PRO A 71 -19.12 -16.23 -15.48
C PRO A 71 -18.51 -16.46 -14.08
N LYS A 72 -19.22 -16.01 -13.05
CA LYS A 72 -18.88 -16.30 -11.65
C LYS A 72 -18.87 -17.83 -11.41
N PRO A 73 -17.84 -18.37 -10.75
CA PRO A 73 -17.75 -19.80 -10.41
C PRO A 73 -18.89 -20.31 -9.52
#